data_AF-A0A8B7QML4-F1
#
_entry.id   AF-A0A8B7QML4-F1
#
_cell.length_a   1.000
_cell.length_b   1.000
_cell.length_c   1.000
_cell.angle_alpha   90.00
_cell.angle_beta   90.00
_cell.angle_gamma   90.00
#
_symmetry.space_group_name_H-M   'P 1'
#
loop_
_entity.id
_entity.type
_entity.pdbx_description
1 polymer ?
#
loop_
_entity_poly.entity_id
_entity_poly.type
_entity_poly.pdbx_seq_one_letter_code
_entity_poly.pdbx_strand_id
1 'polypeptide(L)'
;MTEGAFLVRVSEKIWGYTLSYRLQKGFKHFLVDASGDFYSFLGVDPNRHATLTDLIDFHKEEIITVSGGELLQRPCGQRDSPPDYHLLFE
;
A
#
# COMPACT_ATOMS: atom_id res chain seq x y z
N MET A 1 11.82 -0.19 -12.46
CA MET A 1 11.47 0.13 -11.06
C MET A 1 12.47 -0.57 -10.15
N THR A 2 12.90 0.10 -9.09
CA THR A 2 13.85 -0.45 -8.09
C THR A 2 13.09 -1.13 -6.96
N GLU A 3 13.80 -1.92 -6.15
CA GLU A 3 13.29 -2.33 -4.83
C GLU A 3 12.85 -1.09 -4.03
N GLY A 4 11.84 -1.26 -3.17
CA GLY A 4 11.25 -0.14 -2.42
C GLY A 4 10.14 0.59 -3.19
N ALA A 5 9.99 0.34 -4.49
CA ALA A 5 8.89 0.91 -5.26
C ALA A 5 7.56 0.24 -4.89
N PHE A 6 6.49 1.03 -4.74
CA PHE A 6 5.19 0.53 -4.33
C PHE A 6 4.03 1.24 -5.01
N LEU A 7 2.88 0.59 -5.06
CA LEU A 7 1.60 1.24 -5.37
C LEU A 7 0.51 0.69 -4.47
N VAL A 8 -0.53 1.49 -4.29
CA VAL A 8 -1.78 1.08 -3.64
C VAL A 8 -2.87 1.08 -4.70
N ARG A 9 -3.72 0.06 -4.66
CA ARG A 9 -4.86 -0.10 -5.58
C ARG A 9 -6.04 -0.67 -4.83
N VAL A 10 -7.25 -0.42 -5.34
CA VAL A 10 -8.47 -1.05 -4.81
C VAL A 10 -8.35 -2.58 -4.91
N SER A 11 -8.78 -3.28 -3.86
CA SER A 11 -8.81 -4.75 -3.86
C SER A 11 -10.12 -5.26 -4.45
N GLU A 12 -10.05 -6.28 -5.29
CA GLU A 12 -11.23 -7.03 -5.76
C GLU A 12 -11.62 -8.17 -4.81
N LYS A 13 -10.79 -8.46 -3.80
CA LYS A 13 -10.95 -9.63 -2.92
C LYS A 13 -11.46 -9.28 -1.52
N ILE A 14 -11.19 -8.06 -1.06
CA ILE A 14 -11.60 -7.58 0.25
C ILE A 14 -12.15 -6.16 0.13
N TRP A 15 -12.92 -5.75 1.14
CA TRP A 15 -13.29 -4.34 1.30
C TRP A 15 -12.05 -3.56 1.78
N GLY A 16 -11.33 -2.95 0.85
CA GLY A 16 -10.11 -2.21 1.13
C GLY A 16 -9.15 -2.20 -0.04
N TYR A 17 -7.86 -2.24 0.26
CA TYR A 17 -6.81 -2.00 -0.73
C TYR A 17 -5.81 -3.14 -0.80
N THR A 18 -4.99 -3.13 -1.84
CA THR A 18 -3.79 -3.98 -1.94
C THR A 18 -2.59 -3.09 -2.19
N LEU A 19 -1.61 -3.17 -1.29
CA LEU A 19 -0.29 -2.58 -1.50
C LEU A 19 0.58 -3.58 -2.24
N SER A 20 1.08 -3.19 -3.40
CA SER A 20 2.00 -4.00 -4.21
C SER A 20 3.39 -3.41 -4.10
N TYR A 21 4.33 -4.20 -3.60
CA TYR A 21 5.71 -3.80 -3.30
C TYR A 21 6.69 -4.52 -4.21
N ARG A 22 7.65 -3.78 -4.77
CA ARG A 22 8.72 -4.33 -5.61
C ARG A 22 9.88 -4.83 -4.75
N LEU A 23 10.19 -6.11 -4.86
CA LEU A 23 11.44 -6.70 -4.38
C LEU A 23 12.53 -6.62 -5.45
N GLN A 24 13.77 -6.98 -5.10
CA GLN A 24 14.82 -7.23 -6.10
C GLN A 24 14.37 -8.25 -7.14
N LYS A 25 13.73 -9.34 -6.68
CA LYS A 25 13.21 -10.43 -7.50
C LYS A 25 11.74 -10.67 -7.17
N GLY A 26 10.86 -10.13 -8.00
CA GLY A 26 9.41 -10.32 -7.88
C GLY A 26 8.70 -9.21 -7.12
N PHE A 27 7.57 -9.55 -6.53
CA PHE A 27 6.68 -8.62 -5.85
C PHE A 27 6.09 -9.27 -4.59
N LYS A 28 5.83 -8.45 -3.57
CA LYS A 28 4.97 -8.82 -2.44
C LYS A 28 3.69 -8.01 -2.51
N HIS A 29 2.59 -8.61 -2.07
CA HIS A 29 1.28 -7.97 -2.03
C HIS A 29 0.73 -8.08 -0.63
N PHE A 30 0.44 -6.93 -0.03
CA PHE A 30 -0.16 -6.82 1.30
C PHE A 30 -1.60 -6.38 1.15
N LEU A 31 -2.52 -7.10 1.78
CA LEU A 31 -3.91 -6.67 1.88
C LEU A 31 -4.01 -5.61 2.97
N VAL A 32 -4.66 -4.50 2.65
CA VAL A 32 -4.94 -3.43 3.60
C VAL A 32 -6.42 -3.50 3.94
N ASP A 33 -6.70 -3.80 5.21
CA ASP A 33 -8.05 -3.76 5.76
C ASP A 33 -8.50 -2.30 5.88
N ALA A 34 -9.70 -2.01 5.38
CA ALA A 34 -10.38 -0.73 5.52
C ALA A 34 -11.87 -0.93 5.85
N SER A 35 -12.20 -2.05 6.50
CA SER A 35 -13.58 -2.39 6.88
C SER A 35 -14.08 -1.65 8.12
N GLY A 36 -13.18 -1.06 8.91
CA GLY A 36 -13.49 -0.27 10.11
C GLY A 36 -13.22 1.24 9.94
N ASP A 37 -13.00 1.92 11.06
CA ASP A 37 -12.58 3.32 11.15
C ASP A 37 -11.05 3.50 11.12
N PHE A 38 -10.33 2.46 10.69
CA PHE A 38 -8.88 2.40 10.65
C PHE A 38 -8.39 1.65 9.41
N TYR A 39 -7.07 1.77 9.16
CA TYR A 39 -6.33 1.08 8.12
C TYR A 39 -5.22 0.26 8.76
N SER A 40 -5.06 -1.00 8.34
CA SER A 40 -3.95 -1.87 8.78
C SER A 40 -3.61 -2.94 7.75
N PHE A 41 -2.45 -3.58 7.88
CA PHE A 41 -2.12 -4.75 7.05
C PHE A 41 -2.74 -6.02 7.61
N LEU A 42 -3.61 -6.66 6.83
CA LEU A 42 -4.36 -7.83 7.26
C LEU A 42 -3.43 -9.01 7.56
N GLY A 43 -3.37 -9.43 8.83
CA GLY A 43 -2.60 -10.59 9.28
C GLY A 43 -1.08 -10.42 9.25
N VAL A 44 -0.59 -9.19 9.09
CA VAL A 44 0.85 -8.89 8.96
C VAL A 44 1.31 -7.93 10.05
N ASP A 45 0.72 -6.72 10.10
CA ASP A 45 1.03 -5.72 11.11
C ASP A 45 -0.27 -5.32 11.85
N PRO A 46 -0.34 -5.51 13.19
CA PRO A 46 -1.50 -5.11 13.97
C PRO A 46 -1.66 -3.59 14.14
N ASN A 47 -0.66 -2.78 13.76
CA ASN A 47 -0.74 -1.32 13.86
C ASN A 47 -1.92 -0.76 13.05
N ARG A 48 -2.68 0.11 13.69
CA ARG A 48 -3.87 0.76 13.12
C ARG A 48 -3.56 2.21 12.85
N HIS A 49 -3.94 2.67 11.67
CA HIS A 49 -3.75 4.04 11.21
C HIS A 49 -5.09 4.70 10.93
N ALA A 50 -5.21 5.99 11.20
CA ALA A 50 -6.46 6.73 11.00
C ALA A 50 -6.79 6.91 9.51
N THR A 51 -5.77 7.10 8.68
CA THR A 51 -5.93 7.20 7.21
C THR A 51 -5.00 6.24 6.49
N LEU A 52 -5.33 5.95 5.23
CA LEU A 52 -4.44 5.21 4.33
C LEU A 52 -3.09 5.94 4.16
N THR A 53 -3.12 7.28 4.12
CA THR A 53 -1.90 8.10 4.04
C THR A 53 -1.00 7.88 5.25
N ASP A 54 -1.56 7.87 6.47
CA ASP A 54 -0.80 7.63 7.70
C ASP A 54 -0.14 6.24 7.72
N LEU A 55 -0.84 5.22 7.21
CA LEU A 55 -0.29 3.88 7.06
C LEU A 55 0.92 3.89 6.13
N ILE A 56 0.82 4.57 4.99
CA ILE A 56 1.91 4.66 4.02
C ILE A 56 3.08 5.45 4.61
N ASP A 57 2.82 6.60 5.22
CA ASP A 57 3.86 7.47 5.77
C ASP A 57 4.61 6.81 6.92
N PHE A 58 3.92 6.08 7.80
CA PHE A 58 4.57 5.29 8.84
C PHE A 58 5.54 4.25 8.25
N HIS A 59 5.10 3.51 7.22
CA HIS A 59 5.91 2.47 6.60
C HIS A 59 6.96 2.98 5.61
N LYS A 60 7.14 4.30 5.48
CA LYS A 60 8.34 4.88 4.84
C LYS A 60 9.56 4.73 5.73
N GLU A 61 9.37 4.73 7.05
CA GLU A 61 10.43 4.68 8.06
C GLU A 61 10.42 3.36 8.85
N GLU A 62 9.25 2.74 9.04
CA GLU A 62 9.09 1.47 9.75
C GLU A 62 8.83 0.30 8.80
N ILE A 63 9.51 -0.83 9.03
CA ILE A 63 9.39 -2.01 8.15
C ILE A 63 8.03 -2.69 8.31
N ILE A 64 7.42 -3.11 7.19
CA ILE A 64 6.14 -3.85 7.24
C ILE A 64 6.30 -5.21 7.92
N THR A 65 7.35 -5.95 7.57
CA THR A 65 7.68 -7.24 8.20
C THR A 65 9.13 -7.31 8.59
N VAL A 66 9.41 -7.90 9.76
CA VAL A 66 10.79 -8.13 10.22
C VAL A 66 11.56 -9.07 9.28
N SER A 67 10.90 -10.08 8.73
CA SER A 67 11.53 -11.06 7.84
C SER A 67 11.77 -10.53 6.42
N GLY A 68 11.00 -9.53 5.99
CA GLY A 68 11.07 -8.95 4.65
C GLY A 68 11.77 -7.61 4.57
N GLY A 69 11.77 -6.82 5.65
CA GLY A 69 12.42 -5.51 5.71
C GLY A 69 11.82 -4.48 4.74
N GLU A 70 10.54 -4.60 4.37
CA GLU A 70 9.92 -3.73 3.37
C GLU A 70 9.72 -2.31 3.90
N LEU A 71 10.39 -1.34 3.28
CA LEU A 71 10.16 0.09 3.47
C LEU A 71 9.57 0.70 2.20
N LEU A 72 8.53 1.52 2.35
CA LEU A 72 7.81 2.14 1.24
C LEU A 72 8.56 3.36 0.68
N GLN A 73 9.60 3.12 -0.11
CA GLN A 73 10.52 4.18 -0.52
C GLN A 73 10.03 5.04 -1.67
N ARG A 74 9.38 4.46 -2.69
CA ARG A 74 9.01 5.20 -3.91
C ARG A 74 7.60 4.85 -4.41
N PRO A 75 6.65 5.79 -4.39
CA PRO A 75 5.36 5.54 -5.02
C PRO A 75 5.52 5.42 -6.54
N CYS A 76 4.89 4.42 -7.13
CA CYS A 76 4.69 4.36 -8.56
C CYS A 76 3.66 5.44 -8.89
N GLY A 77 4.13 6.55 -9.46
CA GLY A 77 3.27 7.62 -9.94
C GLY A 77 2.34 7.15 -11.06
N GLN A 78 1.34 7.99 -11.35
CA GLN A 78 0.43 7.78 -12.46
C GLN A 78 1.10 8.17 -13.78
N ARG A 79 0.74 7.47 -14.86
CA ARG A 79 1.29 7.78 -16.19
C ARG A 79 0.60 8.98 -16.82
N ASP A 80 -0.71 9.09 -16.61
CA ASP A 80 -1.57 10.07 -17.27
C ASP A 80 -2.09 11.11 -16.27
N SER A 81 -2.35 12.32 -16.77
CA SER A 81 -2.93 13.43 -16.01
C SER A 81 -4.06 14.08 -16.84
N PRO A 82 -5.34 13.98 -16.41
CA PRO A 82 -5.80 13.28 -15.22
C PRO A 82 -5.67 11.75 -15.36
N PRO A 83 -5.71 11.01 -14.25
CA PRO A 83 -5.63 9.56 -14.30
C PRO A 83 -6.87 8.90 -14.88
N ASP A 84 -6.72 7.66 -15.34
CA ASP A 84 -7.80 6.83 -15.88
C ASP A 84 -8.97 6.63 -14.91
N TYR A 85 -8.71 6.67 -13.61
CA TYR A 85 -9.72 6.58 -12.56
C TYR A 85 -10.31 7.92 -12.11
N HIS A 86 -10.02 9.04 -12.77
CA HIS A 86 -10.46 10.37 -12.33
C HIS A 86 -11.98 10.49 -12.15
N LEU A 87 -12.76 9.81 -13.00
CA LEU A 87 -14.22 9.79 -12.96
C LEU A 87 -14.82 9.03 -11.76
N LEU A 88 -14.02 8.28 -10.98
CA LEU A 88 -14.52 7.60 -9.77
C LEU A 88 -14.85 8.57 -8.63
N PHE A 89 -14.37 9.80 -8.72
CA PHE A 89 -14.47 10.82 -7.67
C PHE A 89 -15.37 12.00 -8.07
N GLU A 90 -16.10 11.88 -9.19
CA GLU A 90 -17.12 12.84 -9.64
C GLU A 90 -18.52 12.53 -9.08
#